data_AF-A0A8C3UBI3-F1
#
_entry.id   AF-A0A8C3UBI3-F1
#
_cell.length_a   1.000
_cell.length_b   1.000
_cell.length_c   1.000
_cell.angle_alpha   90.00
_cell.angle_beta   90.00
_cell.angle_gamma   90.00
#
_symmetry.space_group_name_H-M   'P 1'
#
loop_
_entity.id
_entity.type
_entity.pdbx_description
1 polymer ?
#
loop_
_entity_poly.entity_id
_entity_poly.type
_entity_poly.pdbx_seq_one_letter_code
_entity_poly.pdbx_strand_id
1 'polypeptide(L)'
;MSTASKLEEAEHKVQALQTALEKTRTELFDLKTKYDEETTAKADEIEMIMTDLERANQRAEVAQREAETLREQLSSANKSLQLATQIQKAPDVEQAIEVLTRSSLEVELAAKEREIAQLVEDVQRLQGSLTKLRENSSSQISQLEQQLTAKNSTLKQLEEKLKGQADYEEVKKELNILKSMEFAPSESSGAQDASKPLEVLLLEKNRSLQSENATLRITNSDLSVRCAELQVQLSEAVATLAGQKELVAKLEHDLSTIQALSAVHRPDAEGAATPSLEKIPEPIKEATALFYGHPASPGTSFPEEQMDSLLSIISSQRERFRAKNQELEGENRMLQHTVHALQSELDNLRADNIKLYEKIKFLQSYPGRGSSRDDTEQRYSSQYEERLDPFSSFSRKERQRKYLSLSPWDKATLSMGRLILSNKTARTVAFFYTLLLHCLVFLVLYKTAWSESVGRDCAAFCAKKYADHLHEFHKNGDMDNMWQ
;
A
#
# COMPACT_ATOMS: atom_id res chain seq x y z
N MET A 1 -44.82 -24.99 18.14
CA MET A 1 -44.11 -24.33 19.26
C MET A 1 -42.63 -24.67 19.19
N SER A 2 -41.70 -23.75 19.04
CA SER A 2 -41.76 -22.39 18.48
C SER A 2 -40.32 -21.98 18.20
N THR A 3 -39.92 -21.86 16.93
CA THR A 3 -38.64 -21.21 16.56
C THR A 3 -38.54 -19.81 17.15
N ALA A 4 -39.69 -19.14 17.34
CA ALA A 4 -39.77 -17.85 18.03
C ALA A 4 -39.36 -17.94 19.52
N SER A 5 -39.67 -19.03 20.23
CA SER A 5 -39.25 -19.19 21.64
C SER A 5 -37.73 -19.37 21.76
N LYS A 6 -37.09 -20.07 20.80
CA LYS A 6 -35.63 -20.18 20.75
C LYS A 6 -34.95 -18.87 20.37
N LEU A 7 -35.59 -18.07 19.51
CA LEU A 7 -35.10 -16.74 19.14
C LEU A 7 -35.18 -15.79 20.35
N GLU A 8 -36.31 -15.78 21.05
CA GLU A 8 -36.52 -14.98 22.26
C GLU A 8 -35.53 -15.36 23.38
N GLU A 9 -35.25 -16.65 23.57
CA GLU A 9 -34.23 -17.11 24.52
C GLU A 9 -32.81 -16.68 24.12
N ALA A 10 -32.50 -16.69 22.82
CA ALA A 10 -31.23 -16.21 22.29
C ALA A 10 -31.08 -14.69 22.44
N GLU A 11 -32.14 -13.93 22.18
CA GLU A 11 -32.18 -12.47 22.38
C GLU A 11 -31.97 -12.10 23.85
N HIS A 12 -32.64 -12.80 24.77
CA HIS A 12 -32.45 -12.60 26.21
C HIS A 12 -31.01 -12.95 26.65
N LYS A 13 -30.41 -14.01 26.09
CA LYS A 13 -29.00 -14.36 26.34
C LYS A 13 -28.04 -13.29 25.83
N VAL A 14 -28.28 -12.74 24.63
CA VAL A 14 -27.46 -11.66 24.07
C VAL A 14 -27.58 -10.40 24.94
N GLN A 15 -28.78 -10.02 25.37
CA GLN A 15 -28.97 -8.88 26.27
C GLN A 15 -28.26 -9.09 27.61
N ALA A 16 -28.40 -10.28 28.22
CA ALA A 16 -27.71 -10.59 29.48
C ALA A 16 -26.18 -10.53 29.34
N LEU A 17 -25.63 -11.03 28.23
CA LEU A 17 -24.20 -10.93 27.93
C LEU A 17 -23.75 -9.49 27.68
N GLN A 18 -24.57 -8.67 27.01
CA GLN A 18 -24.28 -7.25 26.80
C GLN A 18 -24.24 -6.51 28.14
N THR A 19 -25.23 -6.70 29.02
CA THR A 19 -25.24 -6.08 30.35
C THR A 19 -24.06 -6.55 31.20
N ALA A 20 -23.69 -7.83 31.14
CA ALA A 20 -22.51 -8.34 31.85
C ALA A 20 -21.20 -7.74 31.29
N LEU A 21 -21.11 -7.54 29.97
CA LEU A 21 -19.98 -6.89 29.33
C LEU A 21 -19.88 -5.40 29.73
N GLU A 22 -21.01 -4.69 29.76
CA GLU A 22 -21.03 -3.30 30.22
C GLU A 22 -20.62 -3.20 31.69
N LYS A 23 -21.13 -4.08 32.55
CA LYS A 23 -20.76 -4.12 33.97
C LYS A 23 -19.27 -4.41 34.19
N THR A 24 -18.72 -5.40 33.48
CA THR A 24 -17.28 -5.70 33.58
C THR A 24 -16.42 -4.57 33.03
N ARG A 25 -16.90 -3.86 32.00
CA ARG A 25 -16.22 -2.67 31.47
C ARG A 25 -16.21 -1.51 32.46
N THR A 26 -17.31 -1.27 33.17
CA THR A 26 -17.37 -0.24 34.22
C THR A 26 -16.48 -0.60 35.40
N GLU A 27 -16.51 -1.86 35.85
CA GLU A 27 -15.63 -2.33 36.94
C GLU A 27 -14.14 -2.22 36.57
N LEU A 28 -13.78 -2.50 35.31
CA LEU A 28 -12.42 -2.35 34.81
C LEU A 28 -12.00 -0.88 34.78
N PHE A 29 -12.88 0.02 34.36
CA PHE A 29 -12.62 1.46 34.38
C PHE A 29 -12.42 1.99 35.80
N ASP A 30 -13.27 1.59 36.74
CA ASP A 30 -13.16 1.99 38.15
C ASP A 30 -11.87 1.45 38.77
N LEU A 31 -11.51 0.19 38.48
CA LEU A 31 -10.26 -0.41 38.95
C LEU A 31 -9.04 0.31 38.36
N LYS A 32 -9.09 0.67 37.08
CA LYS A 32 -8.03 1.44 36.42
C LYS A 32 -7.88 2.82 37.05
N THR A 33 -8.99 3.49 37.32
CA THR A 33 -9.00 4.81 37.99
C THR A 33 -8.37 4.72 39.38
N LYS A 34 -8.76 3.73 40.20
CA LYS A 34 -8.16 3.50 41.52
C LYS A 34 -6.67 3.18 41.46
N TYR A 35 -6.27 2.35 40.50
CA TYR A 35 -4.86 2.04 40.28
C TYR A 35 -4.07 3.30 39.92
N ASP A 36 -4.59 4.13 39.02
CA ASP A 36 -3.95 5.38 38.62
C ASP A 36 -3.84 6.34 39.81
N GLU A 37 -4.91 6.49 40.61
CA GLU A 37 -4.89 7.27 41.86
C GLU A 37 -3.84 6.75 42.86
N GLU A 38 -3.77 5.44 43.10
CA GLU A 38 -2.78 4.84 43.99
C GLU A 38 -1.35 5.05 43.49
N THR A 39 -1.13 4.91 42.18
CA THR A 39 0.19 5.19 41.59
C THR A 39 0.59 6.65 41.73
N THR A 40 -0.34 7.59 41.57
CA THR A 40 -0.07 9.02 41.79
C THR A 40 0.21 9.31 43.26
N ALA A 41 -0.57 8.77 44.19
CA ALA A 41 -0.35 8.96 45.62
C ALA A 41 1.00 8.39 46.08
N LYS A 42 1.41 7.24 45.51
CA LYS A 42 2.72 6.65 45.76
C LYS A 42 3.87 7.49 45.20
N ALA A 43 3.69 8.11 44.03
CA ALA A 43 4.67 9.03 43.47
C ALA A 43 4.85 10.26 44.37
N ASP A 44 3.74 10.86 44.84
CA ASP A 44 3.76 12.01 45.75
C ASP A 44 4.41 11.67 47.10
N GLU A 45 4.16 10.47 47.65
CA GLU A 45 4.80 9.98 48.87
C GLU A 45 6.33 9.86 48.70
N ILE A 46 6.79 9.35 47.57
CA ILE A 46 8.21 9.25 47.25
C ILE A 46 8.84 10.63 47.12
N GLU A 47 8.19 11.59 46.45
CA GLU A 47 8.69 12.95 46.30
C GLU A 47 8.82 13.66 47.65
N MET A 48 7.84 13.48 48.53
CA MET A 48 7.89 14.03 49.89
C MET A 48 9.05 13.44 50.70
N ILE A 49 9.24 12.11 50.66
CA ILE A 49 10.35 11.44 51.35
C ILE A 49 11.70 11.89 50.78
N MET A 50 11.81 12.03 49.46
CA MET A 50 13.04 12.54 48.83
C MET A 50 13.37 13.95 49.29
N THR A 51 12.36 14.83 49.39
CA THR A 51 12.53 16.21 49.85
C THR A 51 12.98 16.26 51.32
N ASP A 52 12.39 15.42 52.18
CA ASP A 52 12.79 15.33 53.60
C ASP A 52 14.19 14.73 53.76
N LEU A 53 14.57 13.76 52.91
CA LEU A 53 15.92 13.21 52.85
C LEU A 53 16.94 14.28 52.44
N GLU A 54 16.63 15.10 51.43
CA GLU A 54 17.48 16.21 51.01
C GLU A 54 17.65 17.24 52.14
N ARG A 55 16.57 17.60 52.82
CA ARG A 55 16.63 18.49 53.99
C ARG A 55 17.42 17.89 55.16
N ALA A 56 17.34 16.58 55.38
CA ALA A 56 18.13 15.89 56.40
C ALA A 56 19.62 15.88 56.04
N ASN A 57 19.96 15.59 54.78
CA ASN A 57 21.33 15.64 54.28
C ASN A 57 21.92 17.05 54.40
N GLN A 58 21.17 18.10 54.02
CA GLN A 58 21.61 19.49 54.16
C GLN A 58 21.94 19.83 55.62
N ARG A 59 21.10 19.40 56.58
CA ARG A 59 21.35 19.59 58.02
C ARG A 59 22.58 18.83 58.50
N ALA A 60 22.76 17.59 58.04
CA ALA A 60 23.94 16.80 58.38
C ALA A 60 25.22 17.44 57.84
N GLU A 61 25.18 17.98 56.62
CA GLU A 61 26.31 18.66 55.99
C GLU A 61 26.71 19.95 56.73
N VAL A 62 25.73 20.74 57.18
CA VAL A 62 25.98 21.93 58.02
C VAL A 62 26.61 21.52 59.35
N ALA A 63 26.04 20.53 60.03
CA ALA A 63 26.58 20.04 61.30
C ALA A 63 28.01 19.48 61.15
N GLN A 64 28.31 18.81 60.03
CA GLN A 64 29.64 18.31 59.73
C GLN A 64 30.64 19.46 59.54
N ARG A 65 30.29 20.51 58.79
CA ARG A 65 31.14 21.70 58.66
C ARG A 65 31.39 22.39 59.99
N GLU A 66 30.37 22.52 60.84
CA GLU A 66 30.54 23.07 62.19
C GLU A 66 31.50 22.22 63.03
N ALA A 67 31.39 20.89 62.96
CA ALA A 67 32.31 19.99 63.67
C ALA A 67 33.76 20.08 63.15
N GLU A 68 33.94 20.24 61.83
CA GLU A 68 35.25 20.42 61.19
C GLU A 68 35.89 21.75 61.59
N THR A 69 35.13 22.85 61.56
CA THR A 69 35.63 24.18 61.98
C THR A 69 36.02 24.21 63.45
N LEU A 70 35.24 23.60 64.34
CA LEU A 70 35.59 23.45 65.76
C LEU A 70 36.87 22.63 65.96
N ARG A 71 37.06 21.55 65.17
CA ARG A 71 38.30 20.75 65.17
C ARG A 71 39.51 21.57 64.75
N GLU A 72 39.39 22.38 63.70
CA GLU A 72 40.46 23.25 63.22
C GLU A 72 40.82 24.34 64.25
N GLN A 73 39.82 24.93 64.90
CA GLN A 73 40.04 25.89 65.99
C GLN A 73 40.79 25.25 67.17
N LEU A 74 40.40 24.03 67.58
CA LEU A 74 41.10 23.29 68.64
C LEU A 74 42.55 22.95 68.26
N SER A 75 42.78 22.54 67.01
CA SER A 75 44.11 22.25 66.48
C SER A 75 45.01 23.50 66.45
N SER A 76 44.49 24.64 65.99
CA SER A 76 45.24 25.90 65.94
C SER A 76 45.56 26.43 67.35
N ALA A 77 44.62 26.35 68.29
CA ALA A 77 44.86 26.70 69.69
C ALA A 77 45.94 25.82 70.33
N ASN A 78 45.92 24.51 70.08
CA ASN A 78 46.96 23.58 70.57
C ASN A 78 48.35 23.88 69.98
N LYS A 79 48.43 24.16 68.66
CA LYS A 79 49.70 24.54 68.01
C LYS A 79 50.26 25.85 68.58
N SER A 80 49.40 26.84 68.80
CA SER A 80 49.79 28.13 69.40
C SER A 80 50.34 27.94 70.83
N LEU A 81 49.69 27.10 71.64
CA LEU A 81 50.15 26.78 72.99
C LEU A 81 51.50 26.05 72.99
N GLN A 82 51.71 25.10 72.06
CA GLN A 82 53.01 24.44 71.88
C GLN A 82 54.12 25.42 71.51
N LEU A 83 53.83 26.37 70.61
CA LEU A 83 54.79 27.39 70.15
C LEU A 83 55.20 28.32 71.30
N ALA A 84 54.23 28.81 72.09
CA ALA A 84 54.48 29.63 73.26
C ALA A 84 55.35 28.90 74.30
N THR A 85 55.12 27.59 74.49
CA THR A 85 55.89 26.76 75.43
C THR A 85 57.33 26.52 74.96
N GLN A 86 57.56 26.39 73.64
CA GLN A 86 58.90 26.22 73.07
C GLN A 86 59.73 27.51 73.14
N ILE A 87 59.13 28.67 72.86
CA ILE A 87 59.80 29.97 72.96
C ILE A 87 60.26 30.25 74.40
N GLN A 88 59.48 29.84 75.40
CA GLN A 88 59.80 30.04 76.82
C GLN A 88 60.95 29.14 77.33
N LYS A 89 61.32 28.08 76.59
CA LYS A 89 62.41 27.14 76.93
C LYS A 89 63.73 27.41 76.20
N ALA A 90 63.77 28.36 75.26
CA ALA A 90 64.98 28.64 74.48
C ALA A 90 65.96 29.55 75.26
N PRO A 91 67.23 29.14 75.45
CA PRO A 91 68.19 29.88 76.27
C PRO A 91 69.00 30.96 75.50
N ASP A 92 68.86 31.07 74.17
CA ASP A 92 69.69 31.92 73.31
C ASP A 92 68.88 32.63 72.19
N VAL A 93 69.26 33.86 71.85
CA VAL A 93 68.53 34.78 70.93
C VAL A 93 68.57 34.27 69.49
N GLU A 94 69.68 33.68 69.05
CA GLU A 94 69.84 33.11 67.71
C GLU A 94 68.85 31.94 67.47
N GLN A 95 68.67 31.07 68.46
CA GLN A 95 67.72 29.95 68.41
C GLN A 95 66.26 30.42 68.40
N ALA A 96 65.95 31.53 69.08
CA ALA A 96 64.62 32.13 69.04
C ALA A 96 64.28 32.69 67.64
N ILE A 97 65.28 33.29 66.96
CA ILE A 97 65.13 33.78 65.58
C ILE A 97 64.92 32.61 64.61
N GLU A 98 65.68 31.52 64.77
CA GLU A 98 65.56 30.33 63.92
C GLU A 98 64.17 29.66 64.05
N VAL A 99 63.65 29.55 65.28
CA VAL A 99 62.29 29.07 65.57
C VAL A 99 61.23 29.97 64.95
N LEU A 100 61.40 31.30 64.96
CA LEU A 100 60.50 32.24 64.31
C LEU A 100 60.50 32.12 62.78
N THR A 101 61.67 32.00 62.15
CA THR A 101 61.77 31.80 60.70
C THR A 101 61.18 30.47 60.26
N ARG A 102 61.42 29.40 61.02
CA ARG A 102 60.82 28.08 60.76
C ARG A 102 59.30 28.12 60.90
N SER A 103 58.78 28.79 61.93
CA SER A 103 57.34 29.01 62.11
C SER A 103 56.72 29.77 60.92
N SER A 104 57.39 30.83 60.44
CA SER A 104 56.94 31.58 59.26
C SER A 104 56.84 30.70 58.01
N LEU A 105 57.86 29.87 57.75
CA LEU A 105 57.86 28.93 56.62
C LEU A 105 56.78 27.84 56.77
N GLU A 106 56.56 27.32 57.99
CA GLU A 106 55.50 26.35 58.27
C GLU A 106 54.10 26.95 58.03
N VAL A 107 53.90 28.24 58.36
CA VAL A 107 52.63 28.95 58.07
C VAL A 107 52.42 29.14 56.57
N GLU A 108 53.46 29.52 55.82
CA GLU A 108 53.39 29.69 54.38
C GLU A 108 53.16 28.36 53.64
N LEU A 109 53.84 27.30 54.08
CA LEU A 109 53.62 25.94 53.57
C LEU A 109 52.18 25.50 53.84
N ALA A 110 51.67 25.70 55.06
CA ALA A 110 50.29 25.37 55.41
C ALA A 110 49.26 26.21 54.63
N ALA A 111 49.60 27.45 54.27
CA ALA A 111 48.77 28.28 53.40
C ALA A 111 48.74 27.75 51.97
N LYS A 112 49.88 27.32 51.43
CA LYS A 112 49.97 26.70 50.11
C LYS A 112 49.29 25.32 50.07
N GLU A 113 49.39 24.52 51.11
CA GLU A 113 48.67 23.25 51.23
C GLU A 113 47.15 23.45 51.24
N ARG A 114 46.65 24.48 51.95
CA ARG A 114 45.23 24.88 51.90
C ARG A 114 44.79 25.34 50.51
N GLU A 115 45.62 26.12 49.82
CA GLU A 115 45.34 26.57 48.45
C GLU A 115 45.28 25.37 47.48
N ILE A 116 46.21 24.41 47.60
CA ILE A 116 46.21 23.18 46.81
C ILE A 116 44.94 22.35 47.10
N ALA A 117 44.58 22.18 48.37
CA ALA A 117 43.36 21.46 48.75
C ALA A 117 42.11 22.11 48.15
N GLN A 118 42.00 23.44 48.21
CA GLN A 118 40.88 24.19 47.62
C GLN A 118 40.83 24.01 46.10
N LEU A 119 41.98 24.10 45.42
CA LEU A 119 42.05 23.90 43.97
C LEU A 119 41.67 22.47 43.58
N VAL A 120 42.05 21.46 44.36
CA VAL A 120 41.66 20.06 44.13
C VAL A 120 40.15 19.89 44.29
N GLU A 121 39.54 20.48 45.32
CA GLU A 121 38.10 20.44 45.53
C GLU A 121 37.34 21.15 44.41
N ASP A 122 37.82 22.31 43.97
CA ASP A 122 37.24 23.05 42.84
C ASP A 122 37.33 22.25 41.53
N VAL A 123 38.46 21.59 41.28
CA VAL A 123 38.62 20.69 40.12
C VAL A 123 37.65 19.51 40.21
N GLN A 124 37.51 18.87 41.36
CA GLN A 124 36.56 17.77 41.55
C GLN A 124 35.11 18.23 41.38
N ARG A 125 34.74 19.40 41.92
CA ARG A 125 33.42 20.00 41.75
C ARG A 125 33.14 20.29 40.28
N LEU A 126 34.09 20.92 39.57
CA LEU A 126 33.96 21.21 38.13
C LEU A 126 33.87 19.92 37.30
N GLN A 127 34.65 18.89 37.63
CA GLN A 127 34.54 17.58 36.99
C GLN A 127 33.16 16.96 37.20
N GLY A 128 32.60 17.04 38.41
CA GLY A 128 31.24 16.58 38.72
C GLY A 128 30.14 17.37 38.01
N SER A 129 30.29 18.69 37.87
CA SER A 129 29.38 19.50 37.07
C SER A 129 29.46 19.14 35.57
N LEU A 130 30.66 18.87 35.06
CA LEU A 130 30.88 18.51 33.66
C LEU A 130 30.30 17.12 33.34
N THR A 131 30.47 16.13 34.23
CA THR A 131 29.84 14.81 34.07
C THR A 131 28.32 14.91 34.11
N LYS A 132 27.73 15.63 35.07
CA LYS A 132 26.28 15.87 35.11
C LYS A 132 25.76 16.55 33.84
N LEU A 133 26.46 17.57 33.34
CA LEU A 133 26.08 18.25 32.10
C LEU A 133 26.17 17.30 30.89
N ARG A 134 27.20 16.44 30.85
CA ARG A 134 27.37 15.42 29.81
C ARG A 134 26.25 14.37 29.85
N GLU A 135 25.89 13.88 31.02
CA GLU A 135 24.79 12.93 31.21
C GLU A 135 23.45 13.54 30.82
N ASN A 136 23.16 14.77 31.25
CA ASN A 136 21.93 15.50 30.89
C ASN A 136 21.85 15.76 29.37
N SER A 137 22.97 16.17 28.75
CA SER A 137 23.00 16.38 27.31
C SER A 137 22.81 15.05 26.57
N SER A 138 23.44 13.97 27.05
CA SER A 138 23.29 12.64 26.47
C SER A 138 21.86 12.11 26.59
N SER A 139 21.18 12.31 27.73
CA SER A 139 19.79 11.89 27.91
C SER A 139 18.84 12.68 27.02
N GLN A 140 19.06 14.00 26.89
CA GLN A 140 18.29 14.86 26.00
C GLN A 140 18.47 14.47 24.52
N ILE A 141 19.69 14.16 24.09
CA ILE A 141 19.97 13.66 22.74
C ILE A 141 19.21 12.35 22.49
N SER A 142 19.31 11.37 23.40
CA SER A 142 18.58 10.10 23.27
C SER A 142 17.06 10.28 23.19
N GLN A 143 16.49 11.20 23.99
CA GLN A 143 15.06 11.52 23.93
C GLN A 143 14.66 12.15 22.58
N LEU A 144 15.45 13.09 22.07
CA LEU A 144 15.19 13.71 20.77
C LEU A 144 15.32 12.70 19.62
N GLU A 145 16.30 11.79 19.68
CA GLU A 145 16.46 10.70 18.71
C GLU A 145 15.26 9.74 18.75
N GLN A 146 14.76 9.40 19.94
CA GLN A 146 13.56 8.56 20.08
C GLN A 146 12.31 9.27 19.53
N GLN A 147 12.14 10.57 19.78
CA GLN A 147 11.04 11.34 19.20
C GLN A 147 11.14 11.43 17.68
N LEU A 148 12.34 11.63 17.15
CA LEU A 148 12.57 11.72 15.70
C LEU A 148 12.29 10.38 15.01
N THR A 149 12.69 9.26 15.62
CA THR A 149 12.38 7.92 15.10
C THR A 149 10.88 7.61 15.16
N ALA A 150 10.19 7.98 16.24
CA ALA A 150 8.74 7.87 16.35
C ALA A 150 8.00 8.74 15.31
N LYS A 151 8.41 9.99 15.12
CA LYS A 151 7.83 10.86 14.09
C LYS A 151 8.06 10.31 12.69
N ASN A 152 9.27 9.81 12.40
CA ASN A 152 9.57 9.17 11.12
C ASN A 152 8.74 7.90 10.87
N SER A 153 8.45 7.09 11.89
CA SER A 153 7.59 5.92 11.73
C SER A 153 6.14 6.32 11.43
N THR A 154 5.62 7.34 12.13
CA THR A 154 4.28 7.88 11.84
C THR A 154 4.18 8.49 10.45
N LEU A 155 5.21 9.21 10.00
CA LEU A 155 5.26 9.76 8.64
C LEU A 155 5.22 8.63 7.60
N LYS A 156 6.02 7.57 7.76
CA LYS A 156 5.97 6.42 6.86
C LYS A 156 4.60 5.74 6.83
N GLN A 157 3.95 5.59 7.98
CA GLN A 157 2.59 5.03 8.03
C GLN A 157 1.57 5.92 7.32
N LEU A 158 1.69 7.25 7.46
CA LEU A 158 0.82 8.20 6.76
C LEU A 158 1.10 8.22 5.25
N GLU A 159 2.36 8.16 4.84
CA GLU A 159 2.76 8.03 3.43
C GLU A 159 2.22 6.75 2.81
N GLU A 160 2.28 5.62 3.53
CA GLU A 160 1.75 4.33 3.08
C GLU A 160 0.22 4.37 2.95
N LYS A 161 -0.48 4.97 3.93
CA LYS A 161 -1.93 5.20 3.85
C LYS A 161 -2.31 6.10 2.68
N LEU A 162 -1.58 7.19 2.47
CA LEU A 162 -1.83 8.11 1.36
C LEU A 162 -1.62 7.42 0.02
N LYS A 163 -0.56 6.61 -0.10
CA LYS A 163 -0.30 5.81 -1.30
C LYS A 163 -1.37 4.73 -1.51
N GLY A 164 -1.86 4.11 -0.45
CA GLY A 164 -2.97 3.16 -0.48
C GLY A 164 -4.30 3.80 -0.89
N GLN A 165 -4.42 5.12 -0.82
CA GLN A 165 -5.59 5.91 -1.26
C GLN A 165 -5.36 6.61 -2.61
N ALA A 166 -4.30 6.27 -3.35
CA ALA A 166 -3.98 6.92 -4.62
C ALA A 166 -5.03 6.70 -5.71
N ASP A 167 -5.82 5.64 -5.60
CA ASP A 167 -6.91 5.25 -6.49
C ASP A 167 -8.24 5.96 -6.19
N TYR A 168 -8.33 6.75 -5.11
CA TYR A 168 -9.57 7.39 -4.69
C TYR A 168 -10.23 8.24 -5.80
N GLU A 169 -9.44 9.01 -6.55
CA GLU A 169 -9.98 9.83 -7.66
C GLU A 169 -10.43 8.98 -8.86
N GLU A 170 -9.82 7.81 -9.08
CA GLU A 170 -10.25 6.88 -10.12
C GLU A 170 -11.55 6.18 -9.73
N VAL A 171 -11.62 5.63 -8.52
CA VAL A 171 -12.84 5.03 -7.95
C VAL A 171 -13.98 6.06 -7.90
N LYS A 172 -13.70 7.31 -7.54
CA LYS A 172 -14.68 8.40 -7.54
C LYS A 172 -15.19 8.72 -8.95
N LYS A 173 -14.32 8.70 -9.96
CA LYS A 173 -14.72 8.88 -11.37
C LYS A 173 -15.56 7.71 -11.84
N GLU A 174 -15.14 6.48 -11.61
CA GLU A 174 -15.90 5.27 -11.94
C GLU A 174 -17.28 5.28 -11.29
N LEU A 175 -17.34 5.63 -9.99
CA LEU A 175 -18.59 5.77 -9.26
C LEU A 175 -19.48 6.86 -9.85
N ASN A 176 -18.91 8.00 -10.27
CA ASN A 176 -19.68 9.08 -10.88
C ASN A 176 -20.17 8.69 -12.30
N ILE A 177 -19.38 7.95 -13.06
CA ILE A 177 -19.77 7.39 -14.36
C ILE A 177 -20.92 6.41 -14.17
N LEU A 178 -20.79 5.44 -13.25
CA LEU A 178 -21.85 4.49 -12.89
C LEU A 178 -23.11 5.23 -12.44
N LYS A 179 -22.96 6.24 -11.58
CA LYS A 179 -24.07 7.08 -11.14
C LYS A 179 -24.76 7.77 -12.32
N SER A 180 -23.99 8.32 -13.25
CA SER A 180 -24.54 8.96 -14.45
C SER A 180 -25.16 7.98 -15.44
N MET A 181 -24.65 6.76 -15.55
CA MET A 181 -25.15 5.75 -16.48
C MET A 181 -26.43 5.09 -15.97
N GLU A 182 -26.50 4.78 -14.68
CA GLU A 182 -27.61 4.04 -14.07
C GLU A 182 -28.75 4.97 -13.60
N PHE A 183 -28.43 6.23 -13.27
CA PHE A 183 -29.40 7.21 -12.78
C PHE A 183 -29.54 8.47 -13.67
N ALA A 184 -29.04 8.47 -14.91
CA ALA A 184 -29.42 9.51 -15.86
C ALA A 184 -30.95 9.47 -16.05
N PRO A 185 -31.67 10.58 -15.80
CA PRO A 185 -33.09 10.63 -16.07
C PRO A 185 -33.31 10.58 -17.58
N SER A 186 -34.01 9.55 -18.05
CA SER A 186 -34.67 9.58 -19.35
C SER A 186 -35.75 10.66 -19.28
N GLU A 187 -35.48 11.80 -19.91
CA GLU A 187 -36.33 12.99 -20.02
C GLU A 187 -36.32 13.97 -18.81
N SER A 188 -35.71 15.15 -19.04
CA SER A 188 -36.06 16.45 -18.42
C SER A 188 -35.84 16.72 -16.92
N SER A 189 -34.62 16.59 -16.40
CA SER A 189 -34.24 17.31 -15.15
C SER A 189 -32.79 17.77 -15.21
N GLY A 190 -32.57 19.08 -15.31
CA GLY A 190 -31.23 19.67 -15.43
C GLY A 190 -30.40 19.56 -14.15
N ALA A 191 -29.09 19.33 -14.33
CA ALA A 191 -27.90 19.63 -13.51
C ALA A 191 -27.89 19.54 -11.96
N GLN A 192 -29.02 19.43 -11.25
CA GLN A 192 -29.10 19.42 -9.79
C GLN A 192 -29.23 18.02 -9.18
N ASP A 193 -29.48 16.97 -9.99
CA ASP A 193 -29.60 15.59 -9.48
C ASP A 193 -28.25 14.88 -9.27
N ALA A 194 -27.15 15.41 -9.83
CA ALA A 194 -25.81 14.87 -9.58
C ALA A 194 -25.39 14.99 -8.09
N SER A 195 -26.01 15.88 -7.32
CA SER A 195 -25.77 16.09 -5.88
C SER A 195 -26.54 15.18 -4.94
N LYS A 196 -27.54 14.41 -5.42
CA LYS A 196 -28.29 13.51 -4.54
C LYS A 196 -27.40 12.33 -4.08
N PRO A 197 -27.48 11.87 -2.82
CA PRO A 197 -26.77 10.68 -2.37
C PRO A 197 -27.16 9.47 -3.22
N LEU A 198 -26.22 8.56 -3.49
CA LEU A 198 -26.47 7.34 -4.27
C LEU A 198 -27.65 6.53 -3.72
N GLU A 199 -27.79 6.51 -2.39
CA GLU A 199 -28.89 5.85 -1.69
C GLU A 199 -30.27 6.41 -2.09
N VAL A 200 -30.39 7.72 -2.28
CA VAL A 200 -31.66 8.36 -2.69
C VAL A 200 -32.00 8.00 -4.14
N LEU A 201 -31.01 8.00 -5.04
CA LEU A 201 -31.21 7.64 -6.44
C LEU A 201 -31.55 6.15 -6.61
N LEU A 202 -30.91 5.27 -5.83
CA LEU A 202 -31.22 3.84 -5.76
C LEU A 202 -32.66 3.61 -5.29
N LEU A 203 -33.09 4.32 -4.24
CA LEU A 203 -34.46 4.22 -3.74
C LEU A 203 -35.49 4.70 -4.78
N GLU A 204 -35.21 5.80 -5.47
CA GLU A 204 -36.08 6.34 -6.51
C GLU A 204 -36.21 5.38 -7.71
N LYS A 205 -35.10 4.79 -8.16
CA LYS A 205 -35.09 3.76 -9.21
C LYS A 205 -35.80 2.48 -8.76
N ASN A 206 -35.58 2.03 -7.52
CA ASN A 206 -36.27 0.86 -6.97
C ASN A 206 -37.78 1.08 -6.94
N ARG A 207 -38.24 2.27 -6.52
CA ARG A 207 -39.65 2.65 -6.52
C ARG A 207 -40.22 2.69 -7.94
N SER A 208 -39.48 3.23 -8.91
CA SER A 208 -39.87 3.25 -10.32
C SER A 208 -40.01 1.84 -10.90
N LEU A 209 -39.02 0.97 -10.68
CA LEU A 209 -39.05 -0.43 -11.11
C LEU A 209 -40.16 -1.24 -10.44
N GLN A 210 -40.49 -0.95 -9.17
CA GLN A 210 -41.64 -1.54 -8.49
C GLN A 210 -42.95 -1.11 -9.14
N SER A 211 -43.10 0.17 -9.50
CA SER A 211 -44.26 0.69 -10.22
C SER A 211 -44.41 0.02 -11.59
N GLU A 212 -43.32 -0.07 -12.36
CA GLU A 212 -43.32 -0.72 -13.68
C GLU A 212 -43.65 -2.21 -13.56
N ASN A 213 -43.09 -2.92 -12.57
CA ASN A 213 -43.44 -4.31 -12.27
C ASN A 213 -44.93 -4.47 -11.93
N ALA A 214 -45.51 -3.54 -11.17
CA ALA A 214 -46.94 -3.57 -10.87
C ALA A 214 -47.77 -3.40 -12.14
N THR A 215 -47.41 -2.46 -13.03
CA THR A 215 -48.07 -2.28 -14.33
C THR A 215 -47.94 -3.50 -15.23
N LEU A 216 -46.75 -4.09 -15.33
CA LEU A 216 -46.52 -5.32 -16.10
C LEU A 216 -47.32 -6.50 -15.54
N ARG A 217 -47.45 -6.61 -14.20
CA ARG A 217 -48.30 -7.64 -13.58
C ARG A 217 -49.77 -7.45 -13.95
N ILE A 218 -50.28 -6.22 -13.92
CA ILE A 218 -51.66 -5.92 -14.30
C ILE A 218 -51.89 -6.28 -15.77
N THR A 219 -51.03 -5.79 -16.68
CA THR A 219 -51.17 -6.09 -18.12
C THR A 219 -51.05 -7.58 -18.43
N ASN A 220 -50.17 -8.32 -17.75
CA ASN A 220 -50.07 -9.77 -17.91
C ASN A 220 -51.31 -10.50 -17.38
N SER A 221 -51.89 -10.02 -16.28
CA SER A 221 -53.18 -10.51 -15.78
C SER A 221 -54.29 -10.25 -16.80
N ASP A 222 -54.38 -9.03 -17.34
CA ASP A 222 -55.38 -8.66 -18.35
C ASP A 222 -55.24 -9.50 -19.63
N LEU A 223 -54.01 -9.71 -20.11
CA LEU A 223 -53.74 -10.58 -21.25
C LEU A 223 -54.12 -12.03 -20.95
N SER A 224 -53.84 -12.53 -19.75
CA SER A 224 -54.24 -13.88 -19.33
C SER A 224 -55.76 -14.05 -19.30
N VAL A 225 -56.49 -13.03 -18.82
CA VAL A 225 -57.97 -13.01 -18.86
C VAL A 225 -58.47 -13.04 -20.30
N ARG A 226 -57.92 -12.19 -21.19
CA ARG A 226 -58.29 -12.20 -22.61
C ARG A 226 -58.00 -13.52 -23.30
N CYS A 227 -56.88 -14.16 -22.98
CA CYS A 227 -56.56 -15.50 -23.50
C CYS A 227 -57.58 -16.54 -23.02
N ALA A 228 -57.98 -16.49 -21.75
CA ALA A 228 -59.02 -17.38 -21.21
C ALA A 228 -60.37 -17.14 -21.88
N GLU A 229 -60.77 -15.88 -22.09
CA GLU A 229 -62.01 -15.51 -22.79
C GLU A 229 -62.00 -16.02 -24.25
N LEU A 230 -60.91 -15.81 -24.98
CA LEU A 230 -60.75 -16.32 -26.35
C LEU A 230 -60.78 -17.84 -26.39
N GLN A 231 -60.20 -18.52 -25.39
CA GLN A 231 -60.25 -19.97 -25.28
C GLN A 231 -61.68 -20.48 -25.04
N VAL A 232 -62.47 -19.78 -24.21
CA VAL A 232 -63.90 -20.08 -24.02
C VAL A 232 -64.68 -19.90 -25.32
N GLN A 233 -64.51 -18.77 -26.02
CA GLN A 233 -65.16 -18.52 -27.31
C GLN A 233 -64.78 -19.57 -28.36
N LEU A 234 -63.52 -19.99 -28.41
CA LEU A 234 -63.08 -21.07 -29.29
C LEU A 234 -63.76 -22.39 -28.93
N SER A 235 -63.86 -22.73 -27.64
CA SER A 235 -64.54 -23.95 -27.21
C SER A 235 -66.04 -23.96 -27.56
N GLU A 236 -66.71 -22.81 -27.45
CA GLU A 236 -68.11 -22.64 -27.84
C GLU A 236 -68.29 -22.73 -29.36
N ALA A 237 -67.41 -22.11 -30.15
CA ALA A 237 -67.39 -22.23 -31.60
C ALA A 237 -67.15 -23.69 -32.05
N VAL A 238 -66.26 -24.42 -31.36
CA VAL A 238 -66.02 -25.84 -31.63
C VAL A 238 -67.24 -26.69 -31.27
N ALA A 239 -67.90 -26.42 -30.14
CA ALA A 239 -69.11 -27.14 -29.73
C ALA A 239 -70.28 -26.89 -30.70
N THR A 240 -70.49 -25.65 -31.14
CA THR A 240 -71.52 -25.32 -32.13
C THR A 240 -71.22 -25.95 -33.49
N LEU A 241 -69.95 -25.95 -33.93
CA LEU A 241 -69.53 -26.66 -35.13
C LEU A 241 -69.78 -28.17 -35.03
N ALA A 242 -69.49 -28.79 -33.89
CA ALA A 242 -69.77 -30.20 -33.66
C ALA A 242 -71.28 -30.50 -33.73
N GLY A 243 -72.11 -29.67 -33.09
CA GLY A 243 -73.57 -29.79 -33.15
C GLY A 243 -74.12 -29.60 -34.56
N GLN A 244 -73.59 -28.65 -35.33
CA GLN A 244 -73.95 -28.45 -36.75
C GLN A 244 -73.58 -29.67 -37.59
N LYS A 245 -72.37 -30.24 -37.40
CA LYS A 245 -71.96 -31.47 -38.10
C LYS A 245 -72.88 -32.65 -37.79
N GLU A 246 -73.30 -32.81 -36.53
CA GLU A 246 -74.26 -33.86 -36.16
C GLU A 246 -75.63 -33.64 -36.81
N LEU A 247 -76.11 -32.39 -36.85
CA LEU A 247 -77.38 -32.06 -37.52
C LEU A 247 -77.30 -32.31 -39.02
N VAL A 248 -76.20 -31.93 -39.67
CA VAL A 248 -75.95 -32.21 -41.09
C VAL A 248 -75.95 -33.73 -41.33
N ALA A 249 -75.25 -34.50 -40.50
CA ALA A 249 -75.24 -35.96 -40.62
C ALA A 249 -76.65 -36.58 -40.45
N LYS A 250 -77.48 -36.05 -39.53
CA LYS A 250 -78.89 -36.46 -39.39
C LYS A 250 -79.70 -36.11 -40.62
N LEU A 251 -79.57 -34.89 -41.15
CA LEU A 251 -80.25 -34.46 -42.38
C LEU A 251 -79.84 -35.31 -43.59
N GLU A 252 -78.55 -35.62 -43.72
CA GLU A 252 -78.04 -36.51 -44.77
C GLU A 252 -78.62 -37.92 -44.64
N HIS A 253 -78.74 -38.44 -43.41
CA HIS A 253 -79.38 -39.73 -43.14
C HIS A 253 -80.88 -39.73 -43.44
N ASP A 254 -81.60 -38.69 -43.03
CA ASP A 254 -83.03 -38.51 -43.28
C ASP A 254 -83.30 -38.36 -44.79
N LEU A 255 -82.48 -37.57 -45.50
CA LEU A 255 -82.55 -37.45 -46.96
C LEU A 255 -82.26 -38.76 -47.66
N SER A 256 -81.26 -39.51 -47.20
CA SER A 256 -80.96 -40.85 -47.72
C SER A 256 -82.13 -41.81 -47.50
N THR A 257 -82.81 -41.71 -46.35
CA THR A 257 -84.00 -42.50 -46.04
C THR A 257 -85.19 -42.11 -46.92
N ILE A 258 -85.42 -40.81 -47.15
CA ILE A 258 -86.45 -40.32 -48.08
C ILE A 258 -86.14 -40.76 -49.52
N GLN A 259 -84.88 -40.70 -49.94
CA GLN A 259 -84.44 -41.15 -51.26
C GLN A 259 -84.58 -42.67 -51.41
N ALA A 260 -84.33 -43.45 -50.36
CA ALA A 260 -84.60 -44.88 -50.33
C ALA A 260 -86.10 -45.19 -50.39
N LEU A 261 -86.94 -44.45 -49.65
CA LEU A 261 -88.40 -44.58 -49.69
C LEU A 261 -88.99 -44.13 -51.04
N SER A 262 -88.41 -43.12 -51.69
CA SER A 262 -88.82 -42.68 -53.04
C SER A 262 -88.36 -43.65 -54.13
N ALA A 263 -87.20 -44.30 -53.96
CA ALA A 263 -86.72 -45.38 -54.83
C ALA A 263 -87.59 -46.64 -54.74
N VAL A 264 -88.30 -46.87 -53.62
CA VAL A 264 -89.28 -47.96 -53.49
C VAL A 264 -90.63 -47.66 -54.16
N HIS A 265 -90.89 -46.41 -54.58
CA HIS A 265 -92.19 -46.00 -55.16
C HIS A 265 -92.15 -45.50 -56.61
N ARG A 266 -91.16 -45.88 -57.41
CA ARG A 266 -91.17 -45.53 -58.85
C ARG A 266 -90.56 -46.63 -59.73
N PRO A 267 -91.36 -47.33 -60.55
CA PRO A 267 -90.82 -48.14 -61.63
C PRO A 267 -90.38 -47.22 -62.78
N ASP A 268 -89.13 -47.45 -63.21
CA ASP A 268 -88.54 -47.24 -64.53
C ASP A 268 -88.94 -46.00 -65.34
N ALA A 269 -87.99 -45.07 -65.48
CA ALA A 269 -87.75 -44.37 -66.74
C ALA A 269 -86.31 -43.84 -66.78
N GLU A 270 -85.49 -44.50 -67.59
CA GLU A 270 -84.21 -44.02 -68.10
C GLU A 270 -84.35 -42.63 -68.72
N GLY A 271 -83.35 -41.76 -68.53
CA GLY A 271 -83.24 -40.57 -69.38
C GLY A 271 -82.36 -39.45 -68.85
N ALA A 272 -81.23 -39.28 -69.55
CA ALA A 272 -80.60 -38.00 -69.89
C ALA A 272 -79.56 -37.35 -68.95
N ALA A 273 -78.32 -37.38 -69.46
CA ALA A 273 -77.43 -36.25 -69.74
C ALA A 273 -76.82 -35.42 -68.57
N THR A 274 -75.50 -35.61 -68.38
CA THR A 274 -74.35 -34.64 -68.33
C THR A 274 -74.60 -33.16 -67.97
N PRO A 275 -73.62 -32.34 -67.46
CA PRO A 275 -72.16 -32.54 -67.44
C PRO A 275 -71.39 -31.98 -66.18
N SER A 276 -70.09 -32.27 -66.16
CA SER A 276 -68.95 -31.46 -65.67
C SER A 276 -69.13 -30.41 -64.55
N LEU A 277 -68.42 -30.63 -63.43
CA LEU A 277 -67.90 -29.57 -62.59
C LEU A 277 -66.48 -29.91 -62.09
N GLU A 278 -65.51 -29.85 -62.99
CA GLU A 278 -64.09 -29.90 -62.67
C GLU A 278 -63.57 -28.46 -62.64
N LYS A 279 -63.51 -27.87 -61.44
CA LYS A 279 -62.74 -26.64 -61.19
C LYS A 279 -62.44 -26.49 -59.69
N ILE A 280 -61.36 -27.13 -59.27
CA ILE A 280 -60.70 -26.85 -57.99
C ILE A 280 -59.43 -26.06 -58.31
N PRO A 281 -59.31 -24.79 -57.92
CA PRO A 281 -58.02 -24.09 -57.93
C PRO A 281 -57.18 -24.54 -56.73
N GLU A 282 -56.05 -25.22 -56.97
CA GLU A 282 -55.00 -25.46 -55.96
C GLU A 282 -54.02 -24.27 -55.93
N PRO A 283 -54.00 -23.46 -54.85
CA PRO A 283 -52.76 -22.79 -54.46
C PRO A 283 -52.54 -22.82 -52.93
N ILE A 284 -52.56 -24.00 -52.31
CA ILE A 284 -52.19 -24.18 -50.88
C ILE A 284 -51.35 -25.46 -50.68
N LYS A 285 -50.45 -25.77 -51.62
CA LYS A 285 -49.44 -26.83 -51.46
C LYS A 285 -48.00 -26.33 -51.47
N GLU A 286 -47.76 -25.06 -51.79
CA GLU A 286 -46.39 -24.55 -51.98
C GLU A 286 -45.78 -23.86 -50.76
N ALA A 287 -46.58 -23.55 -49.72
CA ALA A 287 -46.08 -22.85 -48.53
C ALA A 287 -45.46 -23.78 -47.46
N THR A 288 -45.55 -25.11 -47.61
CA THR A 288 -45.11 -26.07 -46.58
C THR A 288 -43.81 -26.82 -46.94
N ALA A 289 -43.25 -26.61 -48.13
CA ALA A 289 -42.09 -27.37 -48.62
C ALA A 289 -40.70 -26.72 -48.34
N LEU A 290 -40.62 -25.57 -47.66
CA LEU A 290 -39.35 -24.87 -47.41
C LEU A 290 -38.65 -25.19 -46.07
N PHE A 291 -39.18 -26.12 -45.27
CA PHE A 291 -38.67 -26.35 -43.90
C PHE A 291 -37.95 -27.69 -43.66
N TYR A 292 -37.89 -28.60 -44.63
CA TYR A 292 -37.11 -29.84 -44.48
C TYR A 292 -36.09 -29.96 -45.61
N GLY A 293 -34.84 -29.69 -45.26
CA GLY A 293 -33.69 -29.85 -46.14
C GLY A 293 -33.55 -31.27 -46.68
N HIS A 294 -33.26 -31.35 -47.97
CA HIS A 294 -32.59 -32.47 -48.61
C HIS A 294 -31.55 -31.93 -49.61
N PRO A 295 -30.45 -32.66 -49.83
CA PRO A 295 -29.24 -32.14 -50.44
C PRO A 295 -29.37 -32.01 -51.97
N ALA A 296 -28.54 -31.12 -52.50
CA ALA A 296 -28.50 -30.66 -53.88
C ALA A 296 -28.40 -31.77 -54.93
N SER A 297 -29.17 -31.60 -56.01
CA SER A 297 -28.94 -32.20 -57.32
C SER A 297 -28.58 -31.08 -58.31
N PRO A 298 -27.55 -31.24 -59.16
CA PRO A 298 -27.05 -30.17 -60.01
C PRO A 298 -27.88 -30.11 -61.30
N GLY A 299 -28.60 -29.01 -61.53
CA GLY A 299 -29.28 -28.83 -62.83
C GLY A 299 -30.45 -27.87 -62.92
N THR A 300 -30.78 -27.10 -61.89
CA THR A 300 -31.83 -26.07 -61.99
C THR A 300 -31.20 -24.69 -62.12
N SER A 301 -31.40 -24.06 -63.28
CA SER A 301 -31.19 -22.64 -63.49
C SER A 301 -32.03 -21.86 -62.48
N PHE A 302 -31.38 -21.22 -61.52
CA PHE A 302 -32.00 -20.24 -60.65
C PHE A 302 -32.63 -19.13 -61.51
N PRO A 303 -33.85 -18.66 -61.24
CA PRO A 303 -34.43 -17.54 -61.96
C PRO A 303 -33.52 -16.32 -61.81
N GLU A 304 -33.06 -15.74 -62.93
CA GLU A 304 -32.15 -14.58 -62.94
C GLU A 304 -32.63 -13.43 -62.03
N GLU A 305 -33.96 -13.23 -61.94
CA GLU A 305 -34.56 -12.21 -61.06
C GLU A 305 -34.26 -12.39 -59.56
N GLN A 306 -34.15 -13.64 -59.07
CA GLN A 306 -33.85 -13.90 -57.65
C GLN A 306 -32.37 -13.67 -57.33
N MET A 307 -31.50 -13.94 -58.30
CA MET A 307 -30.07 -13.66 -58.20
C MET A 307 -29.81 -12.14 -58.25
N ASP A 308 -30.51 -11.42 -59.11
CA ASP A 308 -30.42 -9.96 -59.19
C ASP A 308 -30.94 -9.27 -57.93
N SER A 309 -31.99 -9.80 -57.31
CA SER A 309 -32.49 -9.33 -56.02
C SER A 309 -31.47 -9.53 -54.89
N LEU A 310 -30.84 -10.71 -54.80
CA LEU A 310 -29.78 -10.97 -53.82
C LEU A 310 -28.54 -10.10 -54.04
N LEU A 311 -28.11 -9.93 -55.30
CA LEU A 311 -27.00 -9.05 -55.66
C LEU A 311 -27.31 -7.59 -55.34
N SER A 312 -28.55 -7.14 -55.57
CA SER A 312 -29.03 -5.82 -55.19
C SER A 312 -28.98 -5.62 -53.67
N ILE A 313 -29.47 -6.59 -52.88
CA ILE A 313 -29.40 -6.54 -51.41
C ILE A 313 -27.95 -6.48 -50.92
N ILE A 314 -27.07 -7.34 -51.43
CA ILE A 314 -25.65 -7.37 -51.05
C ILE A 314 -24.94 -6.07 -51.45
N SER A 315 -25.22 -5.54 -52.65
CA SER A 315 -24.67 -4.25 -53.09
C SER A 315 -25.13 -3.11 -52.18
N SER A 316 -26.39 -3.10 -51.75
CA SER A 316 -26.94 -2.11 -50.83
C SER A 316 -26.34 -2.23 -49.43
N GLN A 317 -26.04 -3.45 -48.96
CA GLN A 317 -25.37 -3.68 -47.69
C GLN A 317 -23.91 -3.23 -47.76
N ARG A 318 -23.19 -3.56 -48.84
CA ARG A 318 -21.82 -3.12 -49.07
C ARG A 318 -21.72 -1.59 -49.13
N GLU A 319 -22.67 -0.92 -49.77
CA GLU A 319 -22.70 0.54 -49.84
C GLU A 319 -22.95 1.16 -48.47
N ARG A 320 -23.87 0.59 -47.66
CA ARG A 320 -24.10 1.01 -46.27
C ARG A 320 -22.86 0.83 -45.39
N PHE A 321 -22.16 -0.30 -45.52
CA PHE A 321 -20.90 -0.52 -44.79
C PHE A 321 -19.80 0.43 -45.23
N ARG A 322 -19.69 0.73 -46.54
CA ARG A 322 -18.74 1.72 -47.06
C ARG A 322 -19.04 3.11 -46.51
N ALA A 323 -20.30 3.54 -46.52
CA ALA A 323 -20.72 4.82 -45.97
C ALA A 323 -20.41 4.92 -44.48
N LYS A 324 -20.76 3.89 -43.69
CA LYS A 324 -20.44 3.84 -42.26
C LYS A 324 -18.93 3.85 -41.99
N ASN A 325 -18.14 3.16 -42.80
CA ASN A 325 -16.69 3.16 -42.64
C ASN A 325 -16.09 4.53 -42.99
N GLN A 326 -16.61 5.22 -44.00
CA GLN A 326 -16.20 6.57 -44.34
C GLN A 326 -16.56 7.59 -43.25
N GLU A 327 -17.72 7.44 -42.63
CA GLU A 327 -18.14 8.23 -41.47
C GLU A 327 -17.21 8.00 -40.26
N LEU A 328 -16.95 6.74 -39.91
CA LEU A 328 -16.02 6.38 -38.83
C LEU A 328 -14.59 6.87 -39.09
N GLU A 329 -14.10 6.80 -40.33
CA GLU A 329 -12.81 7.39 -40.70
C GLU A 329 -12.81 8.93 -40.56
N GLY A 330 -13.93 9.57 -40.88
CA GLY A 330 -14.13 11.02 -40.67
C GLY A 330 -14.10 11.41 -39.20
N GLU A 331 -14.84 10.70 -38.35
CA GLU A 331 -14.85 10.89 -36.89
C GLU A 331 -13.46 10.66 -36.29
N ASN A 332 -12.75 9.62 -36.74
CA ASN A 332 -11.40 9.33 -36.26
C ASN A 332 -10.42 10.46 -36.62
N ARG A 333 -10.47 10.99 -37.85
CA ARG A 333 -9.65 12.15 -38.25
C ARG A 333 -9.99 13.40 -37.43
N MET A 334 -11.27 13.64 -37.17
CA MET A 334 -11.70 14.76 -36.33
C MET A 334 -11.20 14.60 -34.89
N LEU A 335 -11.30 13.40 -34.32
CA LEU A 335 -10.81 13.12 -32.98
C LEU A 335 -9.28 13.30 -32.89
N GLN A 336 -8.53 12.84 -33.89
CA GLN A 336 -7.09 13.06 -33.98
C GLN A 336 -6.73 14.56 -34.03
N HIS A 337 -7.48 15.35 -34.81
CA HIS A 337 -7.30 16.80 -34.85
C HIS A 337 -7.56 17.44 -33.48
N THR A 338 -8.63 17.04 -32.78
CA THR A 338 -8.93 17.52 -31.44
C THR A 338 -7.84 17.16 -30.43
N VAL A 339 -7.31 15.94 -30.48
CA VAL A 339 -6.19 15.53 -29.63
C VAL A 339 -4.95 16.40 -29.88
N HIS A 340 -4.62 16.66 -31.14
CA HIS A 340 -3.48 17.53 -31.46
C HIS A 340 -3.71 18.98 -31.01
N ALA A 341 -4.93 19.51 -31.14
CA ALA A 341 -5.27 20.84 -30.67
C ALA A 341 -5.12 20.95 -29.14
N LEU A 342 -5.67 19.99 -28.39
CA LEU A 342 -5.55 19.94 -26.93
C LEU A 342 -4.11 19.76 -26.47
N GLN A 343 -3.29 18.97 -27.18
CA GLN A 343 -1.86 18.85 -26.90
C GLN A 343 -1.14 20.19 -27.08
N SER A 344 -1.43 20.92 -28.16
CA SER A 344 -0.88 22.26 -28.38
C SER A 344 -1.31 23.25 -27.30
N GLU A 345 -2.57 23.19 -26.85
CA GLU A 345 -3.06 24.04 -25.76
C GLU A 345 -2.37 23.71 -24.43
N LEU A 346 -2.17 22.42 -24.12
CA LEU A 346 -1.42 21.99 -22.94
C LEU A 346 0.02 22.50 -22.96
N ASP A 347 0.68 22.44 -24.12
CA ASP A 347 2.06 22.92 -24.27
C ASP A 347 2.14 24.45 -24.19
N ASN A 348 1.15 25.17 -24.73
CA ASN A 348 1.03 26.62 -24.58
C ASN A 348 0.81 27.02 -23.11
N LEU A 349 -0.13 26.37 -22.41
CA LEU A 349 -0.38 26.61 -20.98
C LEU A 349 0.84 26.28 -20.13
N ARG A 350 1.58 25.21 -20.43
CA ARG A 350 2.85 24.90 -19.77
C ARG A 350 3.87 26.01 -19.99
N ALA A 351 4.03 26.49 -21.22
CA ALA A 351 4.96 27.57 -21.54
C ALA A 351 4.60 28.87 -20.81
N ASP A 352 3.30 29.20 -20.73
CA ASP A 352 2.83 30.41 -20.05
C ASP A 352 2.91 30.28 -18.52
N ASN A 353 2.63 29.10 -17.95
CA ASN A 353 2.86 28.82 -16.53
C ASN A 353 4.33 28.97 -16.16
N ILE A 354 5.24 28.49 -17.02
CA ILE A 354 6.69 28.70 -16.82
C ILE A 354 6.99 30.21 -16.85
N LYS A 355 6.56 30.97 -17.87
CA LYS A 355 6.77 32.44 -17.92
C LYS A 355 6.20 33.18 -16.71
N LEU A 356 5.03 32.77 -16.23
CA LEU A 356 4.39 33.34 -15.05
C LEU A 356 5.23 33.06 -13.80
N TYR A 357 5.77 31.85 -13.68
CA TYR A 357 6.73 31.50 -12.65
C TYR A 357 8.00 32.37 -12.71
N GLU A 358 8.54 32.65 -13.90
CA GLU A 358 9.68 33.58 -14.05
C GLU A 358 9.35 34.98 -13.51
N LYS A 359 8.15 35.49 -13.83
CA LYS A 359 7.67 36.79 -13.32
C LYS A 359 7.48 36.78 -11.80
N ILE A 360 6.91 35.71 -11.24
CA ILE A 360 6.74 35.57 -9.79
C ILE A 360 8.10 35.55 -9.09
N LYS A 361 9.06 34.77 -9.61
CA LYS A 361 10.42 34.70 -9.08
C LYS A 361 11.14 36.05 -9.18
N PHE A 362 10.95 36.77 -10.29
CA PHE A 362 11.46 38.14 -10.44
C PHE A 362 10.85 39.09 -9.40
N LEU A 363 9.56 39.01 -9.12
CA LEU A 363 8.89 39.82 -8.09
C LEU A 363 9.26 39.41 -6.66
N GLN A 364 9.47 38.11 -6.39
CA GLN A 364 9.97 37.59 -5.11
C GLN A 364 11.43 37.99 -4.82
N SER A 365 12.21 38.36 -5.85
CA SER A 365 13.58 38.86 -5.66
C SER A 365 13.63 40.25 -5.00
N TYR A 366 12.50 40.94 -4.87
CA TYR A 366 12.36 42.10 -4.00
C TYR A 366 12.22 41.64 -2.53
N PRO A 367 13.10 42.09 -1.62
CA PRO A 367 13.11 41.59 -0.25
C PRO A 367 11.89 42.13 0.51
N GLY A 368 10.91 41.26 0.79
CA GLY A 368 9.75 41.67 1.58
C GLY A 368 8.64 40.66 1.86
N ARG A 369 8.65 39.44 1.31
CA ARG A 369 7.57 38.48 1.59
C ARG A 369 8.08 37.04 1.71
N GLY A 370 8.25 36.59 2.95
CA GLY A 370 8.37 35.17 3.26
C GLY A 370 7.03 34.48 2.98
N SER A 371 6.97 33.65 1.95
CA SER A 371 5.81 32.82 1.65
C SER A 371 6.22 31.36 1.68
N SER A 372 5.36 30.54 2.29
CA SER A 372 5.45 29.09 2.37
C SER A 372 5.68 28.49 0.99
N ARG A 373 6.76 27.71 0.85
CA ARG A 373 7.21 27.08 -0.39
C ARG A 373 6.25 25.95 -0.76
N ASP A 374 5.56 26.08 -1.88
CA ASP A 374 4.54 25.11 -2.37
C ASP A 374 5.14 24.06 -3.32
N ASP A 375 4.62 22.84 -3.35
CA ASP A 375 5.14 21.73 -4.20
C ASP A 375 5.02 22.05 -5.70
N THR A 376 3.99 22.82 -6.05
CA THR A 376 3.79 23.33 -7.42
C THR A 376 4.91 24.28 -7.84
N GLU A 377 5.38 25.12 -6.91
CA GLU A 377 6.49 26.06 -7.08
C GLU A 377 7.81 25.31 -7.32
N GLN A 378 8.05 24.19 -6.64
CA GLN A 378 9.23 23.34 -6.85
C GLN A 378 9.26 22.68 -8.24
N ARG A 379 8.12 22.21 -8.76
CA ARG A 379 8.05 21.60 -10.10
C ARG A 379 8.40 22.62 -11.19
N TYR A 380 7.80 23.80 -11.15
CA TYR A 380 8.12 24.85 -12.12
C TYR A 380 9.49 25.47 -11.88
N SER A 381 9.99 25.52 -10.64
CA SER A 381 11.37 25.89 -10.31
C SER A 381 12.38 24.98 -10.99
N SER A 382 12.17 23.67 -10.91
CA SER A 382 13.07 22.69 -11.53
C SER A 382 13.10 22.81 -13.06
N GLN A 383 11.94 23.00 -13.70
CA GLN A 383 11.84 23.20 -15.15
C GLN A 383 12.45 24.53 -15.61
N TYR A 384 12.33 25.58 -14.78
CA TYR A 384 12.95 26.88 -14.99
C TYR A 384 14.47 26.80 -14.86
N GLU A 385 15.00 26.20 -13.78
CA GLU A 385 16.43 26.02 -13.56
C GLU A 385 17.09 25.15 -14.64
N GLU A 386 16.40 24.12 -15.11
CA GLU A 386 16.86 23.27 -16.22
C GLU A 386 16.96 24.05 -17.55
N ARG A 387 16.09 25.05 -17.77
CA ARG A 387 16.16 25.93 -18.95
C ARG A 387 17.23 27.02 -18.82
N LEU A 388 17.52 27.48 -17.60
CA LEU A 388 18.44 28.59 -17.34
C LEU A 388 19.89 28.18 -17.16
N ASP A 389 20.17 26.91 -16.84
CA ASP A 389 21.54 26.41 -16.73
C ASP A 389 22.02 25.78 -18.05
N PRO A 390 22.69 26.54 -18.95
CA PRO A 390 23.26 26.00 -20.18
C PRO A 390 24.31 24.90 -19.91
N PHE A 391 24.93 24.86 -18.72
CA PHE A 391 25.92 23.84 -18.35
C PHE A 391 25.27 22.50 -17.96
N SER A 392 24.03 22.48 -17.48
CA SER A 392 23.30 21.23 -17.23
C SER A 392 23.00 20.47 -18.52
N SER A 393 22.56 21.20 -19.56
CA SER A 393 22.30 20.64 -20.89
C SER A 393 23.60 20.22 -21.58
N PHE A 394 24.67 21.00 -21.41
CA PHE A 394 26.00 20.70 -21.93
C PHE A 394 26.61 19.47 -21.23
N SER A 395 26.57 19.40 -19.90
CA SER A 395 27.11 18.27 -19.12
C SER A 395 26.35 16.96 -19.40
N ARG A 396 25.03 17.01 -19.62
CA ARG A 396 24.26 15.85 -20.11
C ARG A 396 24.71 15.43 -21.51
N LYS A 397 24.83 16.36 -22.45
CA LYS A 397 25.34 16.09 -23.80
C LYS A 397 26.77 15.55 -23.79
N GLU A 398 27.63 16.06 -22.92
CA GLU A 398 29.02 15.60 -22.77
C GLU A 398 29.09 14.21 -22.14
N ARG A 399 28.29 13.93 -21.10
CA ARG A 399 28.14 12.57 -20.54
C ARG A 399 27.64 11.57 -21.58
N GLN A 400 26.70 11.99 -22.44
CA GLN A 400 26.18 11.16 -23.51
C GLN A 400 27.22 10.91 -24.62
N ARG A 401 28.02 11.92 -24.99
CA ARG A 401 29.17 11.73 -25.90
C ARG A 401 30.21 10.78 -25.32
N LYS A 402 30.57 10.96 -24.04
CA LYS A 402 31.49 10.05 -23.33
C LYS A 402 30.92 8.64 -23.30
N TYR A 403 29.63 8.47 -23.00
CA TYR A 403 28.96 7.17 -23.03
C TYR A 403 28.97 6.52 -24.41
N LEU A 404 28.76 7.29 -25.48
CA LEU A 404 28.82 6.78 -26.85
C LEU A 404 30.25 6.43 -27.28
N SER A 405 31.26 7.16 -26.79
CA SER A 405 32.67 6.89 -27.05
C SER A 405 33.25 5.68 -26.32
N LEU A 406 32.50 5.07 -25.39
CA LEU A 406 32.95 3.88 -24.66
C LEU A 406 32.89 2.61 -25.52
N SER A 407 33.86 1.73 -25.28
CA SER A 407 33.91 0.39 -25.88
C SER A 407 32.64 -0.40 -25.56
N PRO A 408 32.18 -1.31 -26.45
CA PRO A 408 31.04 -2.18 -26.16
C PRO A 408 31.17 -2.94 -24.84
N TRP A 409 32.39 -3.36 -24.47
CA TRP A 409 32.67 -4.03 -23.20
C TRP A 409 32.57 -3.09 -22.00
N ASP A 410 33.01 -1.85 -22.13
CA ASP A 410 32.86 -0.84 -21.08
C ASP A 410 31.39 -0.45 -20.88
N LYS A 411 30.61 -0.41 -21.96
CA LYS A 411 29.16 -0.19 -21.91
C LYS A 411 28.45 -1.33 -21.19
N ALA A 412 28.84 -2.58 -21.44
CA ALA A 412 28.30 -3.75 -20.77
C ALA A 412 28.61 -3.72 -19.26
N THR A 413 29.85 -3.43 -18.88
CA THR A 413 30.28 -3.30 -17.48
C THR A 413 29.58 -2.15 -16.77
N LEU A 414 29.40 -1.00 -17.43
CA LEU A 414 28.65 0.12 -16.87
C LEU A 414 27.15 -0.16 -16.76
N SER A 415 26.56 -0.90 -17.69
CA SER A 415 25.17 -1.35 -17.56
C SER A 415 25.00 -2.35 -16.43
N MET A 416 25.95 -3.28 -16.26
CA MET A 416 25.96 -4.24 -15.16
C MET A 416 26.15 -3.51 -13.82
N GLY A 417 27.08 -2.56 -13.76
CA GLY A 417 27.32 -1.72 -12.58
C GLY A 417 26.10 -0.88 -12.22
N ARG A 418 25.43 -0.25 -13.20
CA ARG A 418 24.17 0.47 -12.95
C ARG A 418 23.06 -0.44 -12.47
N LEU A 419 22.92 -1.64 -13.02
CA LEU A 419 21.90 -2.60 -12.61
C LEU A 419 22.11 -3.08 -11.16
N ILE A 420 23.37 -3.27 -10.76
CA ILE A 420 23.72 -3.60 -9.36
C ILE A 420 23.47 -2.40 -8.44
N LEU A 421 23.79 -1.17 -8.87
CA LEU A 421 23.64 0.03 -8.04
C LEU A 421 22.19 0.54 -7.98
N SER A 422 21.38 0.34 -9.02
CA SER A 422 20.02 0.87 -9.12
C SER A 422 19.01 0.09 -8.30
N ASN A 423 19.26 -1.20 -8.06
CA ASN A 423 18.34 -2.06 -7.33
C ASN A 423 18.88 -2.43 -5.94
N LYS A 424 18.09 -2.17 -4.90
CA LYS A 424 18.42 -2.49 -3.50
C LYS A 424 18.70 -3.98 -3.32
N THR A 425 17.94 -4.85 -3.97
CA THR A 425 18.13 -6.31 -3.89
C THR A 425 19.42 -6.75 -4.59
N ALA A 426 19.72 -6.19 -5.75
CA ALA A 426 20.95 -6.50 -6.49
C ALA A 426 22.21 -6.10 -5.70
N ARG A 427 22.15 -4.96 -4.98
CA ARG A 427 23.22 -4.52 -4.08
C ARG A 427 23.44 -5.49 -2.93
N THR A 428 22.37 -5.98 -2.31
CA THR A 428 22.45 -6.98 -1.23
C THR A 428 23.05 -8.30 -1.73
N VAL A 429 22.61 -8.78 -2.90
CA VAL A 429 23.16 -10.01 -3.51
C VAL A 429 24.64 -9.85 -3.85
N ALA A 430 25.04 -8.72 -4.45
CA ALA A 430 26.44 -8.44 -4.77
C ALA A 430 27.31 -8.39 -3.50
N PHE A 431 26.82 -7.78 -2.42
CA PHE A 431 27.51 -7.76 -1.13
C PHE A 431 27.75 -9.17 -0.59
N PHE A 432 26.71 -10.01 -0.51
CA PHE A 432 26.86 -11.40 -0.05
C PHE A 432 27.74 -12.23 -0.98
N TYR A 433 27.65 -12.02 -2.28
CA TYR A 433 28.53 -12.69 -3.26
C TYR A 433 30.00 -12.33 -3.02
N THR A 434 30.31 -11.04 -2.82
CA THR A 434 31.69 -10.62 -2.51
C THR A 434 32.16 -11.18 -1.17
N LEU A 435 31.30 -11.20 -0.14
CA LEU A 435 31.64 -11.77 1.16
C LEU A 435 31.94 -13.27 1.07
N LEU A 436 31.11 -14.02 0.34
CA LEU A 436 31.29 -15.45 0.11
C LEU A 436 32.59 -15.73 -0.65
N LEU A 437 32.89 -14.93 -1.68
CA LEU A 437 34.14 -15.04 -2.42
C LEU A 437 35.35 -14.79 -1.51
N HIS A 438 35.30 -13.77 -0.65
CA HIS A 438 36.36 -13.53 0.33
C HIS A 438 36.51 -14.70 1.31
N CYS A 439 35.40 -15.21 1.86
CA CYS A 439 35.43 -16.41 2.71
C CYS A 439 36.05 -17.61 1.99
N LEU A 440 35.72 -17.83 0.72
CA LEU A 440 36.28 -18.91 -0.09
C LEU A 440 37.78 -18.73 -0.30
N VAL A 441 38.23 -17.52 -0.65
CA VAL A 441 39.66 -17.21 -0.78
C VAL A 441 40.39 -17.44 0.55
N PHE A 442 39.84 -16.99 1.67
CA PHE A 442 40.39 -17.25 3.00
C PHE A 442 40.47 -18.75 3.33
N LEU A 443 39.44 -19.54 2.98
CA LEU A 443 39.45 -20.99 3.18
C LEU A 443 40.51 -21.68 2.31
N VAL A 444 40.67 -21.25 1.07
CA VAL A 444 41.73 -21.77 0.17
C VAL A 444 43.10 -21.44 0.74
N LEU A 445 43.34 -20.18 1.13
CA LEU A 445 44.60 -19.74 1.73
C LEU A 445 44.90 -20.44 3.06
N TYR A 446 43.87 -20.64 3.89
CA TYR A 446 43.99 -21.39 5.14
C TYR A 446 44.38 -22.84 4.86
N LYS A 447 43.71 -23.49 3.89
CA LYS A 447 44.02 -24.88 3.51
C LYS A 447 45.43 -25.01 2.94
N THR A 448 45.88 -24.07 2.10
CA THR A 448 47.25 -24.09 1.57
C THR A 448 48.28 -23.87 2.68
N ALA A 449 48.05 -22.90 3.58
CA ALA A 449 48.94 -22.63 4.70
C ALA A 449 49.01 -23.80 5.69
N TRP A 450 47.87 -24.44 5.97
CA TRP A 450 47.79 -25.63 6.82
C TRP A 450 48.48 -26.85 6.20
N SER A 451 48.29 -27.07 4.89
CA SER A 451 48.98 -28.15 4.18
C SER A 451 50.50 -27.93 4.18
N GLU A 452 50.94 -26.68 4.03
CA GLU A 452 52.35 -26.32 4.07
C GLU A 452 52.95 -26.45 5.47
N SER A 453 52.22 -26.08 6.54
CA SER A 453 52.67 -26.28 7.91
C SER A 453 52.82 -27.76 8.25
N VAL A 454 51.83 -28.60 7.90
CA VAL A 454 51.92 -30.06 8.12
C VAL A 454 53.09 -30.67 7.36
N GLY A 455 53.36 -30.21 6.14
CA GLY A 455 54.54 -30.64 5.36
C GLY A 455 55.86 -30.27 6.04
N ARG A 456 55.98 -29.04 6.57
CA ARG A 456 57.17 -28.60 7.33
C ARG A 456 57.36 -29.39 8.62
N ASP A 457 56.28 -29.66 9.35
CA ASP A 457 56.33 -30.43 10.60
C ASP A 457 56.73 -31.89 10.33
N CYS A 458 56.24 -32.48 9.24
CA CYS A 458 56.64 -33.83 8.82
C CYS A 458 58.13 -33.87 8.43
N ALA A 459 58.62 -32.91 7.66
CA ALA A 459 60.03 -32.80 7.30
C ALA A 459 60.93 -32.61 8.53
N ALA A 460 60.52 -31.75 9.48
CA ALA A 460 61.24 -31.55 10.74
C ALA A 460 61.26 -32.83 11.60
N PHE A 461 60.14 -33.55 11.66
CA PHE A 461 60.06 -34.84 12.37
C PHE A 461 60.93 -35.92 11.71
N CYS A 462 60.93 -36.02 10.38
CA CYS A 462 61.81 -36.92 9.64
C CYS A 462 63.29 -36.59 9.85
N ALA A 463 63.66 -35.30 9.80
CA ALA A 463 65.02 -34.85 10.05
C ALA A 463 65.48 -35.17 11.48
N LYS A 464 64.62 -34.95 12.47
CA LYS A 464 64.88 -35.32 13.87
C LYS A 464 65.09 -36.83 14.02
N LYS A 465 64.17 -37.63 13.47
CA LYS A 465 64.26 -39.09 13.54
C LYS A 465 65.50 -39.65 12.84
N TYR A 466 65.91 -39.04 11.72
CA TYR A 466 67.16 -39.38 11.03
C TYR A 466 68.40 -39.02 11.88
N ALA A 467 68.41 -37.83 12.48
CA ALA A 467 69.48 -37.42 13.39
C ALA A 467 69.60 -38.37 14.60
N ASP A 468 68.46 -38.75 15.19
CA ASP A 468 68.41 -39.71 16.31
C ASP A 468 68.93 -41.09 15.88
N HIS A 469 68.52 -41.61 14.71
CA HIS A 469 69.01 -42.88 14.16
C HIS A 469 70.51 -42.84 13.83
N LEU A 470 71.02 -41.74 13.27
CA LEU A 470 72.45 -41.57 13.00
C LEU A 470 73.26 -41.58 14.31
N HIS A 471 72.74 -40.94 15.36
CA HIS A 471 73.36 -40.93 16.67
C HIS A 471 73.34 -42.30 17.36
N GLU A 472 72.29 -43.11 17.15
CA GLU A 472 72.13 -44.43 17.77
C GLU A 472 72.94 -45.52 17.05
N PHE A 473 72.93 -45.54 15.71
CA PHE A 473 73.50 -46.64 14.92
C PHE A 473 74.87 -46.34 14.30
N HIS A 474 75.23 -45.07 14.08
CA HIS A 474 76.50 -44.69 13.42
C HIS A 474 77.51 -44.01 14.35
N LYS A 475 77.16 -43.72 15.61
CA LYS A 475 78.12 -43.09 16.54
C LYS A 475 79.20 -44.05 17.04
N ASN A 476 78.99 -45.37 16.91
CA ASN A 476 79.93 -46.40 17.36
C ASN A 476 80.40 -47.37 16.26
N GLY A 477 80.22 -47.03 14.98
CA GLY A 477 80.60 -47.87 13.84
C GLY A 477 81.46 -47.14 12.83
N ASP A 478 82.78 -47.34 12.94
CA ASP A 478 83.80 -47.16 11.90
C ASP A 478 84.40 -45.76 11.68
N MET A 479 85.03 -45.21 12.73
CA MET A 479 86.10 -44.21 12.59
C MET A 479 87.40 -44.64 13.28
N ASP A 480 87.64 -45.95 13.42
CA ASP A 480 88.89 -46.48 13.98
C ASP A 480 89.67 -47.40 13.03
N ASN A 481 89.22 -47.59 11.76
CA ASN A 481 89.93 -48.42 10.77
C ASN A 481 90.02 -47.82 9.35
N MET A 482 90.28 -46.51 9.21
CA MET A 482 90.61 -45.95 7.89
C MET A 482 91.80 -44.98 7.86
N TRP A 483 92.77 -45.15 8.76
CA TRP A 483 94.14 -44.61 8.65
C TRP A 483 95.21 -45.50 9.32
N GLN A 484 95.23 -46.80 8.99
CA GLN A 484 96.47 -47.58 8.95
C GLN A 484 96.59 -48.27 7.59
#